data_AF-A0A943IS29-F1
#
_entry.id   AF-A0A943IS29-F1
#
_cell.length_a   1.000
_cell.length_b   1.000
_cell.length_c   1.000
_cell.angle_alpha   90.00
_cell.angle_beta   90.00
_cell.angle_gamma   90.00
#
_symmetry.space_group_name_H-M   'P 1'
#
loop_
_entity.id
_entity.type
_entity.pdbx_description
1 polymer ?
#
loop_
_entity_poly.entity_id
_entity_poly.type
_entity_poly.pdbx_seq_one_letter_code
_entity_poly.pdbx_strand_id
1 'polypeptide(L)'
;MEFQDMNILFIVIFSVIILTSIGIFIVVIASIFSPKFQGKMMGKQIKATKYMIDETKDDIENIATTMGNVGINSKKKIYDENYDNLRDMATKKANIHKEEVEITTKAIKDGLSDNKMYCKHCGDLIDSDSEFCKHCGKRQ
;
A
#
# COMPACT_ATOMS: atom_id res chain seq x y z
N MET A 1 -26.58 -66.80 -0.72
CA MET A 1 -25.94 -66.08 0.39
C MET A 1 -27.08 -65.64 1.29
N GLU A 2 -27.16 -66.20 2.50
CA GLU A 2 -28.34 -66.03 3.36
C GLU A 2 -28.41 -64.60 3.91
N PHE A 3 -29.62 -64.12 4.23
CA PHE A 3 -29.88 -62.75 4.70
C PHE A 3 -29.05 -62.37 5.96
N GLN A 4 -28.65 -63.36 6.74
CA GLN A 4 -27.80 -63.19 7.92
C GLN A 4 -26.34 -62.82 7.57
N ASP A 5 -25.78 -63.40 6.49
CA ASP A 5 -24.41 -63.12 6.02
C ASP A 5 -24.28 -61.71 5.45
N MET A 6 -25.32 -61.22 4.77
CA MET A 6 -25.41 -59.86 4.23
C MET A 6 -25.36 -58.80 5.33
N ASN A 7 -26.02 -59.03 6.47
CA ASN A 7 -26.01 -58.10 7.61
C ASN A 7 -24.65 -58.07 8.32
N ILE A 8 -24.00 -59.24 8.49
CA ILE A 8 -22.67 -59.31 9.10
C ILE A 8 -21.64 -58.61 8.20
N LEU A 9 -21.68 -58.84 6.89
CA LEU A 9 -20.79 -58.17 5.93
C LEU A 9 -20.95 -56.65 5.97
N PHE A 10 -22.18 -56.14 6.06
CA PHE A 10 -22.46 -54.71 6.16
C PHE A 10 -21.89 -54.11 7.45
N ILE A 11 -22.05 -54.78 8.59
CA ILE A 11 -21.49 -54.33 9.88
C ILE A 11 -19.95 -54.27 9.82
N VAL A 12 -19.32 -55.29 9.22
CA VAL A 12 -17.86 -55.33 9.07
C VAL A 12 -17.37 -54.15 8.22
N ILE A 13 -17.99 -53.89 7.07
CA ILE A 13 -17.61 -52.78 6.18
C ILE A 13 -17.77 -51.43 6.88
N PHE A 14 -18.89 -51.20 7.58
CA PHE A 14 -19.10 -49.95 8.33
C PHE A 14 -18.07 -49.77 9.46
N SER A 15 -17.73 -50.84 10.17
CA SER A 15 -16.71 -50.78 11.23
C SER A 15 -15.33 -50.39 10.70
N VAL A 16 -14.94 -50.90 9.52
CA VAL A 16 -13.65 -50.57 8.87
C VAL A 16 -13.61 -49.10 8.43
N ILE A 17 -14.72 -48.57 7.89
CA ILE A 17 -14.82 -47.16 7.48
C ILE A 17 -14.72 -46.22 8.69
N ILE A 18 -15.35 -46.58 9.81
CA ILE A 18 -15.28 -45.80 11.04
C ILE A 18 -13.86 -45.82 11.62
N LEU A 19 -13.20 -46.97 11.63
CA LEU A 19 -11.82 -47.07 12.12
C LEU A 19 -10.82 -46.28 11.27
N THR A 20 -10.96 -46.31 9.94
CA THR A 20 -10.08 -45.53 9.05
C THR A 20 -10.33 -44.03 9.17
N SER A 21 -11.58 -43.59 9.27
CA SER A 21 -11.91 -42.17 9.48
C SER A 21 -11.41 -41.63 10.83
N ILE A 22 -11.51 -42.40 11.92
CA ILE A 22 -10.93 -42.05 13.23
C ILE A 22 -9.40 -41.96 13.12
N GLY A 23 -8.75 -42.90 12.44
CA GLY A 23 -7.31 -42.87 12.21
C GLY A 23 -6.85 -41.60 11.47
N ILE A 24 -7.58 -41.20 10.41
CA ILE A 24 -7.31 -39.96 9.67
C ILE A 24 -7.48 -38.75 10.60
N PHE A 25 -8.53 -38.73 11.42
CA PHE A 25 -8.79 -37.61 12.34
C PHE A 25 -7.67 -37.46 13.37
N ILE A 26 -7.14 -38.57 13.89
CA ILE A 26 -5.99 -38.56 14.82
C ILE A 26 -4.75 -38.00 14.13
N VAL A 27 -4.48 -38.39 12.88
CA VAL A 27 -3.33 -37.87 12.11
C VAL A 27 -3.48 -36.36 11.85
N VAL A 28 -4.67 -35.90 11.50
CA VAL A 28 -4.96 -34.47 11.28
C VAL A 28 -4.77 -33.68 12.59
N ILE A 29 -5.33 -34.15 13.71
CA ILE A 29 -5.14 -33.49 15.01
C ILE A 29 -3.67 -33.49 15.44
N ALA A 30 -2.97 -34.62 15.29
CA ALA A 30 -1.55 -34.71 15.59
C ALA A 30 -0.72 -33.76 14.72
N SER A 31 -1.12 -33.56 13.47
CA SER A 31 -0.48 -32.60 12.57
C SER A 31 -0.68 -31.15 13.02
N ILE A 32 -1.85 -30.80 13.57
CA ILE A 32 -2.17 -29.43 14.04
C ILE A 32 -1.44 -29.11 15.34
N PHE A 33 -1.37 -30.06 16.29
CA PHE A 33 -0.84 -29.80 17.62
C PHE A 33 0.69 -29.94 17.75
N SER A 34 1.38 -30.53 16.76
CA SER A 34 2.84 -30.72 16.82
C SER A 34 3.59 -29.89 15.76
N PRO A 35 3.90 -28.61 16.04
CA PRO A 35 4.72 -27.79 15.15
C PRO A 35 6.14 -28.35 14.95
N LYS A 36 6.63 -29.18 15.90
CA LYS A 36 7.92 -29.86 15.79
C LYS A 36 7.93 -30.97 14.73
N PHE A 37 6.83 -31.69 14.56
CA PHE A 37 6.70 -32.75 13.55
C PHE A 37 6.61 -32.15 12.15
N GLN A 38 5.78 -31.10 11.99
CA GLN A 38 5.69 -30.35 10.74
C GLN A 38 7.04 -29.72 10.37
N GLY A 39 7.70 -29.01 11.30
CA GLY A 39 8.97 -28.32 11.03
C GLY A 39 10.12 -29.25 10.62
N LYS A 40 10.20 -30.48 11.15
CA LYS A 40 11.25 -31.45 10.79
C LYS A 40 11.02 -32.06 9.40
N MET A 41 9.77 -32.30 9.01
CA MET A 41 9.40 -32.76 7.65
C MET A 41 9.61 -31.63 6.63
N MET A 42 9.18 -30.42 6.97
CA MET A 42 9.27 -29.23 6.12
C MET A 42 10.73 -28.79 5.93
N GLY A 43 11.57 -28.86 6.97
CA GLY A 43 12.99 -28.46 6.88
C GLY A 43 13.82 -29.26 5.88
N LYS A 44 13.45 -30.51 5.59
CA LYS A 44 14.09 -31.30 4.52
C LYS A 44 13.65 -30.87 3.13
N GLN A 45 12.36 -30.59 2.96
CA GLN A 45 11.81 -30.13 1.67
C GLN A 45 12.26 -28.70 1.35
N ILE A 46 12.28 -27.82 2.35
CA ILE A 46 12.73 -26.42 2.24
C ILE A 46 14.16 -26.32 1.69
N LYS A 47 15.07 -27.25 2.02
CA LYS A 47 16.44 -27.20 1.49
C LYS A 47 16.49 -27.44 -0.01
N ALA A 48 15.79 -28.47 -0.50
CA ALA A 48 15.73 -28.74 -1.94
C ALA A 48 15.06 -27.57 -2.68
N THR A 49 13.96 -27.06 -2.14
CA THR A 49 13.29 -25.86 -2.66
C THR A 49 14.21 -24.64 -2.63
N LYS A 50 15.02 -24.47 -1.59
CA LYS A 50 16.00 -23.37 -1.50
C LYS A 50 17.06 -23.48 -2.60
N TYR A 51 17.61 -24.65 -2.87
CA TYR A 51 18.57 -24.83 -3.97
C TYR A 51 17.95 -24.51 -5.32
N MET A 52 16.72 -24.96 -5.57
CA MET A 52 16.00 -24.63 -6.81
C MET A 52 15.71 -23.13 -6.93
N ILE A 53 15.34 -22.47 -5.83
CA ILE A 53 15.15 -21.00 -5.79
C ILE A 53 16.47 -20.27 -6.00
N ASP A 54 17.58 -20.74 -5.40
CA ASP A 54 18.90 -20.12 -5.55
C ASP A 54 19.39 -20.23 -7.00
N GLU A 55 19.17 -21.38 -7.66
CA GLU A 55 19.49 -21.57 -9.08
C GLU A 55 18.63 -20.70 -10.01
N THR A 56 17.35 -20.51 -9.66
CA THR A 56 16.39 -19.70 -10.44
C THR A 56 16.27 -18.25 -9.95
N LYS A 57 17.14 -17.82 -9.02
CA LYS A 57 17.01 -16.54 -8.33
C LYS A 57 17.09 -15.38 -9.32
N ASP A 58 18.10 -15.40 -10.19
CA ASP A 58 18.34 -14.34 -11.16
C ASP A 58 17.22 -14.30 -12.20
N ASP A 59 16.68 -15.45 -12.60
CA ASP A 59 15.51 -15.51 -13.51
C ASP A 59 14.26 -14.91 -12.86
N ILE A 60 14.00 -15.25 -11.58
CA ILE A 60 12.90 -14.67 -10.82
C ILE A 60 13.07 -13.15 -10.67
N GLU A 61 14.30 -12.69 -10.36
CA GLU A 61 14.62 -11.28 -10.22
C GLU A 61 14.44 -10.53 -11.55
N ASN A 62 14.89 -11.11 -12.66
CA ASN A 62 14.73 -10.56 -13.99
C ASN A 62 13.27 -10.50 -14.42
N ILE A 63 12.48 -11.54 -14.14
CA ILE A 63 11.04 -11.57 -14.40
C ILE A 63 10.35 -10.48 -13.57
N ALA A 64 10.60 -10.43 -12.27
CA ALA A 64 10.00 -9.45 -11.37
C ALA A 64 10.34 -8.02 -11.80
N THR A 65 11.61 -7.77 -12.15
CA THR A 65 12.08 -6.47 -12.64
C THR A 65 11.45 -6.11 -13.98
N THR A 66 11.36 -7.07 -14.91
CA THR A 66 10.72 -6.87 -16.21
C THR A 66 9.24 -6.54 -16.04
N MET A 67 8.51 -7.26 -15.19
CA MET A 67 7.11 -6.97 -14.90
C MET A 67 6.93 -5.58 -14.27
N GLY A 68 7.81 -5.21 -13.33
CA GLY A 68 7.84 -3.86 -12.75
C GLY A 68 8.07 -2.79 -13.81
N ASN A 69 9.08 -2.98 -14.66
CA ASN A 69 9.42 -2.05 -15.74
C ASN A 69 8.31 -1.96 -16.79
N VAL A 70 7.65 -3.05 -17.16
CA VAL A 70 6.50 -3.03 -18.08
C VAL A 70 5.37 -2.20 -17.46
N GLY A 71 5.02 -2.43 -16.19
CA GLY A 71 3.99 -1.64 -15.51
C GLY A 71 4.31 -0.14 -15.47
N ILE A 72 5.56 0.21 -15.13
CA ILE A 72 6.02 1.61 -15.08
C ILE A 72 6.05 2.22 -16.49
N ASN A 73 6.59 1.52 -17.48
CA ASN A 73 6.71 2.01 -18.85
C ASN A 73 5.35 2.15 -19.53
N SER A 74 4.41 1.22 -19.29
CA SER A 74 3.03 1.35 -19.76
C SER A 74 2.36 2.57 -19.15
N LYS A 75 2.51 2.80 -17.83
CA LYS A 75 2.00 4.02 -17.19
C LYS A 75 2.63 5.26 -17.80
N LYS A 76 3.97 5.32 -17.86
CA LYS A 76 4.70 6.44 -18.43
C LYS A 76 4.24 6.73 -19.86
N LYS A 77 4.15 5.72 -20.72
CA LYS A 77 3.68 5.85 -22.10
C LYS A 77 2.27 6.42 -22.17
N ILE A 78 1.32 5.95 -21.34
CA ILE A 78 -0.03 6.51 -21.28
C ILE A 78 0.00 7.99 -20.87
N TYR A 79 0.81 8.35 -19.86
CA TYR A 79 0.96 9.75 -19.45
C TYR A 79 1.59 10.62 -20.54
N ASP A 80 2.63 10.13 -21.20
CA ASP A 80 3.35 10.83 -22.27
C ASP A 80 2.45 11.04 -23.49
N GLU A 81 1.71 10.00 -23.92
CA GLU A 81 0.73 10.07 -25.02
C GLU A 81 -0.43 11.05 -24.72
N ASN A 82 -0.78 11.22 -23.44
CA ASN A 82 -1.84 12.12 -23.01
C ASN A 82 -1.33 13.44 -22.42
N TYR A 83 -0.03 13.72 -22.50
CA TYR A 83 0.60 14.86 -21.81
C TYR A 83 -0.06 16.19 -22.19
N ASP A 84 -0.25 16.43 -23.49
CA ASP A 84 -0.85 17.67 -23.98
C ASP A 84 -2.32 17.81 -23.55
N ASN A 85 -3.07 16.70 -23.52
CA ASN A 85 -4.45 16.70 -23.02
C ASN A 85 -4.52 17.03 -21.53
N LEU A 86 -3.64 16.41 -20.72
CA LEU A 86 -3.54 16.69 -19.30
C LEU A 86 -3.12 18.15 -19.04
N ARG A 87 -2.18 18.67 -19.82
CA ARG A 87 -1.73 20.07 -19.75
C ARG A 87 -2.84 21.04 -20.15
N ASP A 88 -3.56 20.76 -21.22
CA ASP A 88 -4.67 21.58 -21.67
C ASP A 88 -5.81 21.59 -20.65
N MET A 89 -6.16 20.43 -20.07
CA MET A 89 -7.13 20.35 -18.97
C MET A 89 -6.71 21.17 -17.75
N ALA A 90 -5.44 21.06 -17.33
CA ALA A 90 -4.91 21.84 -16.21
C ALA A 90 -4.95 23.36 -16.51
N THR A 91 -4.59 23.75 -17.73
CA THR A 91 -4.61 25.14 -18.19
C THR A 91 -6.04 25.69 -18.24
N LYS A 92 -6.98 24.92 -18.80
CA LYS A 92 -8.41 25.28 -18.81
C LYS A 92 -8.96 25.41 -17.40
N LYS A 93 -8.63 24.48 -16.51
CA LYS A 93 -9.02 24.57 -15.08
C LYS A 93 -8.46 25.83 -14.43
N ALA A 94 -7.18 26.14 -14.64
CA ALA A 94 -6.57 27.35 -14.12
C ALA A 94 -7.26 28.61 -14.68
N ASN A 95 -7.58 28.63 -15.97
CA ASN A 95 -8.28 29.74 -16.62
C ASN A 95 -9.71 29.91 -16.11
N ILE A 96 -10.44 28.81 -15.82
CA ILE A 96 -11.78 28.86 -15.22
C ILE A 96 -11.73 29.54 -13.83
N HIS A 97 -10.73 29.23 -13.03
CA HIS A 97 -10.56 29.81 -11.69
C HIS A 97 -9.75 31.12 -11.69
N LYS A 98 -9.32 31.62 -12.86
CA LYS A 98 -8.41 32.77 -12.95
C LYS A 98 -9.02 34.01 -12.31
N GLU A 99 -10.28 34.29 -12.59
CA GLU A 99 -10.98 35.46 -12.05
C GLU A 99 -11.12 35.39 -10.52
N GLU A 100 -11.47 34.21 -9.98
CA GLU A 100 -11.53 33.96 -8.54
C GLU A 100 -10.18 34.16 -7.86
N VAL A 101 -9.10 33.63 -8.46
CA VAL A 101 -7.73 33.78 -7.98
C VAL A 101 -7.29 35.23 -8.06
N GLU A 102 -7.60 35.96 -9.14
CA GLU A 102 -7.26 37.37 -9.30
C GLU A 102 -7.99 38.25 -8.28
N ILE A 103 -9.29 38.03 -8.05
CA ILE A 103 -10.08 38.74 -7.03
C ILE A 103 -9.49 38.49 -5.64
N THR A 104 -9.22 37.23 -5.31
CA THR A 104 -8.66 36.86 -4.00
C THR A 104 -7.25 37.44 -3.81
N THR A 105 -6.40 37.34 -4.82
CA THR A 105 -5.03 37.87 -4.78
C THR A 105 -5.03 39.39 -4.72
N LYS A 106 -5.95 40.05 -5.43
CA LYS A 106 -6.12 41.50 -5.35
C LYS A 106 -6.60 41.92 -3.98
N ALA A 107 -7.58 41.25 -3.38
CA ALA A 107 -8.03 41.53 -2.02
C ALA A 107 -6.90 41.33 -0.98
N ILE A 108 -6.07 40.29 -1.13
CA ILE A 108 -4.88 40.10 -0.29
C ILE A 108 -3.87 41.23 -0.52
N LYS A 109 -3.58 41.57 -1.77
CA LYS A 109 -2.63 42.64 -2.12
C LYS A 109 -3.09 43.98 -1.59
N ASP A 110 -4.37 44.30 -1.75
CA ASP A 110 -4.97 45.55 -1.27
C ASP A 110 -4.95 45.57 0.26
N GLY A 111 -5.25 44.45 0.92
CA GLY A 111 -5.11 44.30 2.39
C GLY A 111 -3.67 44.31 2.92
N LEU A 112 -2.68 43.95 2.09
CA LEU A 112 -1.25 44.08 2.39
C LEU A 112 -0.68 45.47 2.01
N SER A 113 -1.39 46.24 1.18
CA SER A 113 -0.96 47.56 0.70
C SER A 113 -1.25 48.69 1.68
N ASP A 114 -1.93 48.39 2.79
CA ASP A 114 -1.86 49.23 3.98
C ASP A 114 -0.39 49.38 4.35
N ASN A 115 0.10 50.62 4.39
CA ASN A 115 1.47 51.05 4.65
C ASN A 115 1.94 50.52 6.02
N LYS A 116 2.21 49.22 6.09
CA LYS A 116 2.48 48.47 7.31
C LYS A 116 3.68 47.59 7.07
N MET A 117 4.63 47.66 7.98
CA MET A 117 5.84 46.87 7.97
C MET A 117 5.85 45.91 9.17
N TYR A 118 6.62 44.84 9.09
CA TYR A 118 6.87 44.00 10.25
C TYR A 118 8.01 44.59 11.09
N CYS A 119 7.85 44.57 12.41
CA CYS A 119 8.87 45.02 13.34
C CYS A 119 10.13 44.16 13.23
N LYS A 120 11.31 44.77 13.05
CA LYS A 120 12.61 44.05 12.92
C LYS A 120 13.02 43.25 14.17
N HIS A 121 12.38 43.49 15.31
CA HIS A 121 12.74 42.90 16.60
C HIS A 121 11.76 41.86 17.13
N CYS A 122 10.45 42.06 16.92
CA CYS A 122 9.40 41.17 17.46
C CYS A 122 8.48 40.56 16.41
N GLY A 123 8.52 41.03 15.16
CA GLY A 123 7.69 40.50 14.08
C GLY A 123 6.23 40.99 14.08
N ASP A 124 5.85 41.95 14.93
CA ASP A 124 4.50 42.54 14.88
C ASP A 124 4.31 43.45 13.67
N LEU A 125 3.08 43.46 13.15
CA LEU A 125 2.67 44.38 12.09
C LEU A 125 2.50 45.80 12.68
N ILE A 126 3.29 46.76 12.20
CA ILE A 126 3.28 48.17 12.62
C ILE A 126 3.15 49.07 11.40
N ASP A 127 2.74 50.33 11.59
CA ASP A 127 2.65 51.29 10.48
C ASP A 127 4.06 51.57 9.91
N SER A 128 4.19 51.68 8.60
CA SER A 128 5.48 51.82 7.89
C SER A 128 6.21 53.13 8.19
N ASP A 129 5.49 54.12 8.73
CA ASP A 129 6.02 55.41 9.20
C ASP A 129 6.34 55.41 10.71
N SER A 130 6.11 54.29 11.42
CA SER A 130 6.39 54.18 12.86
C SER A 130 7.89 54.06 13.13
N GLU A 131 8.49 55.10 13.73
CA GLU A 131 9.89 55.08 14.18
C GLU A 131 10.13 54.08 15.33
N PHE A 132 9.10 53.82 16.15
CA PHE A 132 9.15 52.90 17.28
C PHE A 132 8.00 51.88 17.21
N CYS A 133 8.27 50.62 17.56
CA CYS A 133 7.23 49.59 17.61
C CYS A 133 6.32 49.82 18.82
N LYS A 134 5.00 49.93 18.58
CA LYS A 134 3.97 50.07 19.63
C LYS A 134 3.90 48.89 20.59
N HIS A 135 4.37 47.70 20.17
CA HIS A 135 4.31 46.48 20.97
C HIS A 135 5.57 46.24 21.81
N CYS A 136 6.78 46.38 21.22
CA CYS A 136 8.03 46.11 21.92
C CYS A 136 8.86 47.36 22.31
N GLY A 137 8.44 48.56 21.90
CA GLY A 137 9.08 49.84 22.23
C GLY A 137 10.43 50.10 21.54
N LYS A 138 10.95 49.16 20.75
CA LYS A 138 12.25 49.32 20.07
C LYS A 138 12.13 50.17 18.80
N ARG A 139 13.20 50.88 18.46
CA ARG A 139 13.32 51.67 17.22
C ARG A 139 13.41 50.76 15.98
N GLN A 140 12.73 51.13 14.91
CA GLN A 140 12.62 50.37 13.66
C GLN A 140 13.75 50.63 12.67
#